data_AF-A0A518LMZ0-F1
#
_entry.id   AF-A0A518LMZ0-F1
#
_cell.length_a   1.000
_cell.length_b   1.000
_cell.length_c   1.000
_cell.angle_alpha   90.00
_cell.angle_beta   90.00
_cell.angle_gamma   90.00
#
_symmetry.space_group_name_H-M   'P 1'
#
loop_
_entity.id
_entity.type
_entity.pdbx_description
1 polymer ?
#
loop_
_entity_poly.entity_id
_entity_poly.type
_entity_poly.pdbx_seq_one_letter_code
_entity_poly.pdbx_strand_id
1 'polypeptide(L)'
;MKKTAYISFNEGRMRYPFVHVLLKSIDCEAGLAGPENFLCGLYGQTFDDRDPRLQALRDTLKRNGIKWSERIEHIYTDAELRAFPYLRLTVDRKEIDPSGPSHGTTYDLSNACPQCGCGAVQTSPFYAPAKSLPRTGLLCASNTEVFVAEKLADAFRRAEVTGLELRQVLSAREHEALPWWQIIPRFTMPKLSPATKGIVRSDPPPCTLCGRDGHFNTMKEPEEIVYSSAEVDAAALPDIVATWECFSVSRIDREDFRNSRFAQPAILLKPSVFDIFRKLKVKHARLAPVQIE
;
A
#
# COMPACT_ATOMS: atom_id res chain seq x y z
N MET A 1 13.60 15.12 5.78
CA MET A 1 12.60 14.45 4.94
C MET A 1 12.65 15.12 3.60
N LYS A 2 12.78 14.38 2.50
CA LYS A 2 12.77 14.95 1.15
C LYS A 2 11.37 14.85 0.58
N LYS A 3 10.84 15.92 0.01
CA LYS A 3 9.55 15.91 -0.69
C LYS A 3 9.81 15.83 -2.18
N THR A 4 9.02 15.02 -2.87
CA THR A 4 9.12 14.86 -4.33
C THR A 4 7.75 15.00 -4.97
N ALA A 5 7.72 15.52 -6.19
CA ALA A 5 6.51 15.61 -7.00
C ALA A 5 6.69 14.81 -8.29
N TYR A 6 5.86 13.80 -8.50
CA TYR A 6 5.73 13.11 -9.78
C TYR A 6 4.66 13.80 -10.63
N ILE A 7 5.05 14.31 -11.79
CA ILE A 7 4.16 14.92 -12.76
C ILE A 7 4.00 13.99 -13.95
N SER A 8 2.77 13.74 -14.37
CA SER A 8 2.49 13.02 -15.62
C SER A 8 1.31 13.60 -16.40
N PHE A 9 1.41 13.51 -17.72
CA PHE A 9 0.33 13.87 -18.65
C PHE A 9 0.53 13.12 -19.97
N ASN A 10 -0.51 13.04 -20.80
CA ASN A 10 -0.40 12.42 -22.11
C ASN A 10 -1.23 13.22 -23.13
N GLU A 11 -0.55 13.83 -24.08
CA GLU A 11 -1.17 14.60 -25.17
C GLU A 11 -1.23 13.82 -26.50
N GLY A 12 -0.77 12.56 -26.47
CA GLY A 12 -0.77 11.64 -27.60
C GLY A 12 0.21 12.03 -28.72
N ARG A 13 0.33 11.13 -29.70
CA ARG A 13 1.28 11.26 -30.80
C ARG A 13 1.06 12.51 -31.65
N MET A 14 -0.19 12.93 -31.88
CA MET A 14 -0.52 14.10 -32.71
C MET A 14 0.05 15.40 -32.13
N ARG A 15 0.17 15.52 -30.80
CA ARG A 15 0.72 16.70 -30.13
C ARG A 15 2.16 16.51 -29.68
N TYR A 16 2.81 15.39 -30.00
CA TYR A 16 4.18 15.13 -29.58
C TYR A 16 5.18 16.24 -29.97
N PRO A 17 5.22 16.73 -31.24
CA PRO A 17 6.17 17.78 -31.61
C PRO A 17 5.98 19.05 -30.78
N PHE A 18 4.72 19.41 -30.51
CA PHE A 18 4.38 20.56 -29.66
C PHE A 18 4.85 20.37 -28.22
N VAL A 19 4.56 19.21 -27.60
CA VAL A 19 5.00 18.89 -26.23
C VAL A 19 6.52 18.82 -26.13
N HIS A 20 7.19 18.24 -27.12
CA HIS A 20 8.64 18.13 -27.13
C HIS A 20 9.31 19.52 -27.14
N VAL A 21 8.84 20.44 -28.00
CA VAL A 21 9.33 21.82 -28.02
C VAL A 21 9.05 22.53 -26.69
N LEU A 22 7.86 22.34 -26.14
CA LEU A 22 7.45 22.91 -24.86
C LEU A 22 8.37 22.46 -23.72
N LEU A 23 8.59 21.15 -23.56
CA LEU A 23 9.44 20.59 -22.51
C LEU A 23 10.91 20.95 -22.68
N LYS A 24 11.41 20.97 -23.92
CA LYS A 24 12.78 21.40 -24.24
C LYS A 24 13.03 22.86 -23.85
N SER A 25 12.03 23.73 -23.95
CA SER A 25 12.16 25.14 -23.55
C SER A 25 12.37 25.37 -22.05
N ILE A 26 12.13 24.34 -21.22
CA ILE A 26 12.26 24.36 -19.77
C ILE A 26 13.17 23.23 -19.25
N ASP A 27 13.98 22.61 -20.11
CA ASP A 27 14.91 21.52 -19.76
C ASP A 27 14.23 20.33 -19.04
N CYS A 28 13.06 19.93 -19.54
CA CYS A 28 12.21 18.87 -18.95
C CYS A 28 11.90 17.72 -19.92
N GLU A 29 12.68 17.50 -20.97
CA GLU A 29 12.40 16.47 -21.97
C GLU A 29 12.67 15.03 -21.49
N ALA A 30 13.44 14.86 -20.41
CA ALA A 30 13.93 13.55 -19.95
C ALA A 30 12.80 12.53 -19.64
N GLY A 31 11.62 13.02 -19.26
CA GLY A 31 10.45 12.19 -18.96
C GLY A 31 9.53 11.89 -20.15
N LEU A 32 9.81 12.40 -21.35
CA LEU A 32 8.91 12.30 -22.51
C LEU A 32 9.16 11.02 -23.33
N ALA A 33 8.10 10.23 -23.55
CA ALA A 33 8.14 9.09 -24.45
C ALA A 33 8.18 9.52 -25.92
N GLY A 34 9.25 9.12 -26.63
CA GLY A 34 9.52 9.46 -28.03
C GLY A 34 8.52 8.88 -29.05
N PRO A 35 8.62 9.29 -30.33
CA PRO A 35 7.64 8.96 -31.37
C PRO A 35 7.53 7.47 -31.66
N GLU A 36 8.63 6.74 -31.55
CA GLU A 36 8.74 5.28 -31.66
C GLU A 36 8.09 4.50 -30.50
N ASN A 37 7.71 5.17 -29.40
CA ASN A 37 7.04 4.53 -28.27
C ASN A 37 5.53 4.37 -28.55
N PHE A 38 4.94 3.25 -28.13
CA PHE A 38 3.48 3.05 -28.15
C PHE A 38 2.75 4.12 -27.32
N LEU A 39 3.38 4.59 -26.24
CA LEU A 39 2.91 5.67 -25.37
C LEU A 39 3.45 7.05 -25.80
N CYS A 40 3.76 7.25 -27.09
CA CYS A 40 4.22 8.54 -27.60
C CYS A 40 3.35 9.71 -27.12
N GLY A 41 3.99 10.74 -26.57
CA GLY A 41 3.32 11.90 -25.97
C GLY A 41 2.99 11.76 -24.48
N LEU A 42 3.22 10.58 -23.89
CA LEU A 42 3.24 10.39 -22.44
C LEU A 42 4.49 11.04 -21.86
N TYR A 43 4.29 11.91 -20.88
CA TYR A 43 5.32 12.45 -20.04
C TYR A 43 5.17 11.93 -18.61
N GLY A 44 6.29 11.59 -17.97
CA GLY A 44 6.33 11.24 -16.56
C GLY A 44 7.70 11.51 -15.95
N GLN A 45 7.76 12.36 -14.93
CA GLN A 45 9.02 12.66 -14.24
C GLN A 45 8.81 12.99 -12.77
N THR A 46 9.74 12.54 -11.92
CA THR A 46 9.81 12.90 -10.51
C THR A 46 10.80 14.04 -10.31
N PHE A 47 10.37 15.06 -9.59
CA PHE A 47 11.16 16.23 -9.21
C PHE A 47 11.39 16.25 -7.70
N ASP A 48 12.53 16.79 -7.29
CA ASP A 48 12.66 17.34 -5.94
C ASP A 48 11.71 18.55 -5.80
N ASP A 49 11.09 18.75 -4.64
CA ASP A 49 10.15 19.87 -4.46
C ASP A 49 10.81 21.25 -4.59
N ARG A 50 12.14 21.32 -4.49
CA ARG A 50 12.94 22.53 -4.69
C ARG A 50 13.54 22.66 -6.10
N ASP A 51 13.29 21.70 -7.00
CA ASP A 51 13.77 21.78 -8.37
C ASP A 51 13.05 22.95 -9.10
N PRO A 52 13.77 23.99 -9.57
CA PRO A 52 13.14 25.13 -10.24
C PRO A 52 12.36 24.73 -11.51
N ARG A 53 12.74 23.61 -12.13
CA ARG A 53 12.05 23.08 -13.32
C ARG A 53 10.63 22.61 -13.02
N LEU A 54 10.34 22.17 -11.79
CA LEU A 54 9.00 21.75 -11.39
C LEU A 54 8.01 22.91 -11.50
N GLN A 55 8.40 24.09 -11.01
CA GLN A 55 7.54 25.27 -11.09
C GLN A 55 7.40 25.76 -12.54
N ALA A 56 8.51 25.80 -13.29
CA ALA A 56 8.50 26.14 -14.71
C ALA A 56 7.60 25.20 -15.52
N LEU A 57 7.59 23.90 -15.21
CA LEU A 57 6.70 22.91 -15.82
C LEU A 57 5.24 23.20 -15.49
N ARG A 58 4.87 23.37 -14.21
CA ARG A 58 3.49 23.69 -13.81
C ARG A 58 2.95 24.94 -14.51
N ASP A 59 3.74 26.01 -14.54
CA ASP A 59 3.36 27.26 -15.19
C ASP A 59 3.22 27.09 -16.70
N THR A 60 4.06 26.26 -17.31
CA THR A 60 4.00 25.99 -18.75
C THR A 60 2.80 25.11 -19.11
N LEU A 61 2.50 24.06 -18.34
CA LEU A 61 1.31 23.23 -18.54
C LEU A 61 0.03 24.06 -18.38
N LYS A 62 -0.04 24.90 -17.33
CA LYS A 62 -1.16 25.80 -17.08
C LYS A 62 -1.38 26.80 -18.22
N ARG A 63 -0.33 27.47 -18.69
CA ARG A 63 -0.40 28.44 -19.80
C ARG A 63 -0.90 27.81 -21.11
N ASN A 64 -0.62 26.52 -21.31
CA ASN A 64 -0.99 25.80 -22.52
C ASN A 64 -2.27 24.95 -22.37
N GLY A 65 -2.98 25.08 -21.25
CA GLY A 65 -4.21 24.34 -20.99
C GLY A 65 -4.04 22.81 -20.94
N ILE A 66 -2.82 22.32 -20.70
CA ILE A 66 -2.54 20.89 -20.56
C ILE A 66 -2.95 20.48 -19.15
N LYS A 67 -3.79 19.44 -19.05
CA LYS A 67 -4.12 18.83 -17.76
C LYS A 67 -3.05 17.82 -17.39
N TRP A 68 -2.66 17.80 -16.12
CA TRP A 68 -1.69 16.82 -15.61
C TRP A 68 -2.19 16.17 -14.33
N SER A 69 -1.61 15.01 -14.05
CA SER A 69 -1.64 14.35 -12.76
C SER A 69 -0.39 14.74 -11.99
N GLU A 70 -0.56 15.02 -10.70
CA GLU A 70 0.52 15.29 -9.78
C GLU A 70 0.39 14.39 -8.56
N ARG A 71 1.48 13.71 -8.20
CA ARG A 71 1.59 12.95 -6.95
C ARG A 71 2.72 13.52 -6.11
N ILE A 72 2.39 13.96 -4.91
CA ILE A 72 3.37 14.41 -3.93
C ILE A 72 3.70 13.24 -3.00
N GLU A 73 4.98 12.98 -2.82
CA GLU A 73 5.48 11.92 -1.93
C GLU A 73 6.53 12.47 -0.96
N HIS A 74 6.59 11.88 0.23
CA HIS A 74 7.68 12.08 1.17
C HIS A 74 8.63 10.88 1.09
N ILE A 75 9.92 11.17 0.90
CA ILE A 75 11.00 10.21 0.94
C ILE A 75 11.73 10.40 2.28
N TYR A 76 11.73 9.33 3.06
CA TYR A 76 12.36 9.28 4.37
C TYR A 76 13.66 8.50 4.29
N THR A 77 14.67 8.99 5.00
CA THR A 77 15.88 8.23 5.26
C THR A 77 15.61 7.13 6.30
N ASP A 78 16.46 6.11 6.33
CA ASP A 78 16.35 5.06 7.36
C ASP A 78 16.48 5.63 8.79
N ALA A 79 17.24 6.70 8.99
CA ALA A 79 17.37 7.36 10.29
C ALA A 79 16.06 8.06 10.70
N GLU A 80 15.39 8.72 9.76
CA GLU A 80 14.09 9.35 9.99
C GLU A 80 13.01 8.32 10.28
N LEU A 81 12.97 7.21 9.53
CA LEU A 81 11.99 6.14 9.78
C LEU A 81 12.13 5.54 11.18
N ARG A 82 13.36 5.39 11.70
CA ARG A 82 13.59 4.88 13.06
C ARG A 82 13.14 5.82 14.17
N ALA A 83 12.92 7.10 13.88
CA ALA A 83 12.46 8.07 14.87
C ALA A 83 10.96 7.96 15.18
N PHE A 84 10.21 7.19 14.39
CA PHE A 84 8.76 7.02 14.60
C PHE A 84 8.44 5.71 15.33
N PRO A 85 7.40 5.69 16.17
CA PRO A 85 7.03 4.51 16.95
C PRO A 85 6.56 3.34 16.07
N TYR A 86 5.90 3.65 14.95
CA TYR A 86 5.44 2.68 13.97
C TYR A 86 5.67 3.19 12.55
N LEU A 87 5.68 2.25 11.61
CA LEU A 87 5.79 2.47 10.18
C LEU A 87 4.68 1.70 9.46
N ARG A 88 3.96 2.34 8.55
CA ARG A 88 3.00 1.68 7.66
C ARG A 88 3.76 0.92 6.58
N LEU A 89 3.50 -0.37 6.44
CA LEU A 89 4.02 -1.20 5.36
C LEU A 89 3.10 -1.16 4.15
N THR A 90 3.66 -0.79 2.99
CA THR A 90 3.06 -1.00 1.67
C THR A 90 3.97 -1.87 0.82
N VAL A 91 3.39 -2.78 0.03
CA VAL A 91 4.13 -3.64 -0.88
C VAL A 91 4.10 -3.07 -2.30
N ASP A 92 5.18 -2.44 -2.73
CA ASP A 92 5.34 -1.85 -4.06
C ASP A 92 5.80 -2.91 -5.07
N ARG A 93 4.98 -3.95 -5.21
CA ARG A 93 5.15 -5.01 -6.19
C ARG A 93 3.82 -5.22 -6.91
N LYS A 94 3.88 -5.70 -8.16
CA LYS A 94 2.69 -6.25 -8.81
C LYS A 94 2.04 -7.28 -7.87
N GLU A 95 0.79 -7.03 -7.54
CA GLU A 95 -0.01 -7.91 -6.71
C GLU A 95 -0.09 -9.31 -7.34
N ILE A 96 -0.12 -10.32 -6.47
CA ILE A 96 -0.45 -11.68 -6.89
C ILE A 96 -1.95 -11.74 -7.22
N ASP A 97 -2.35 -12.77 -7.97
CA ASP A 97 -3.74 -13.01 -8.33
C ASP A 97 -4.65 -12.91 -7.09
N PRO A 98 -5.77 -12.15 -7.13
CA PRO A 98 -6.70 -12.04 -6.01
C PRO A 98 -7.09 -13.43 -5.49
N SER A 99 -6.49 -13.73 -4.34
CA SER A 99 -6.59 -15.00 -3.64
C SER A 99 -7.21 -14.74 -2.28
N GLY A 100 -7.87 -15.75 -1.73
CA GLY A 100 -8.79 -15.59 -0.61
C GLY A 100 -9.98 -16.53 -0.79
N PRO A 101 -11.24 -16.05 -0.63
CA PRO A 101 -12.42 -16.88 -0.81
C PRO A 101 -12.48 -17.57 -2.18
N SER A 102 -11.98 -16.92 -3.23
CA SER A 102 -11.93 -17.44 -4.61
C SER A 102 -11.21 -18.78 -4.76
N HIS A 103 -10.30 -19.10 -3.84
CA HIS A 103 -9.52 -20.34 -3.81
C HIS A 103 -9.81 -21.21 -2.58
N GLY A 104 -10.94 -20.98 -1.91
CA GLY A 104 -11.36 -21.81 -0.77
C GLY A 104 -10.84 -21.36 0.59
N THR A 105 -10.25 -20.16 0.70
CA THR A 105 -9.92 -19.60 2.02
C THR A 105 -11.21 -19.28 2.77
N THR A 106 -11.40 -19.85 3.96
CA THR A 106 -12.63 -19.67 4.75
C THR A 106 -12.45 -18.63 5.85
N TYR A 107 -13.57 -18.00 6.21
CA TYR A 107 -13.64 -16.95 7.21
C TYR A 107 -14.84 -17.19 8.12
N ASP A 108 -14.66 -16.92 9.41
CA ASP A 108 -15.75 -16.77 10.37
C ASP A 108 -16.26 -15.32 10.33
N LEU A 109 -17.55 -15.17 10.06
CA LEU A 109 -18.26 -13.91 9.96
C LEU A 109 -19.09 -13.58 11.21
N SER A 110 -19.08 -14.46 12.23
CA SER A 110 -19.93 -14.33 13.43
C SER A 110 -19.79 -12.99 14.15
N ASN A 111 -18.57 -12.44 14.16
CA ASN A 111 -18.25 -11.13 14.77
C ASN A 111 -17.94 -10.05 13.74
N ALA A 112 -18.10 -10.35 12.44
CA ALA A 112 -17.84 -9.40 11.37
C ALA A 112 -19.00 -8.42 11.21
N CYS A 113 -18.73 -7.26 10.63
CA CYS A 113 -19.80 -6.35 10.23
C CYS A 113 -20.75 -7.04 9.22
N PRO A 114 -22.07 -7.09 9.46
CA PRO A 114 -23.00 -7.81 8.57
C PRO A 114 -23.18 -7.17 7.18
N GLN A 115 -22.76 -5.91 7.01
CA GLN A 115 -22.80 -5.20 5.73
C GLN A 115 -21.52 -5.40 4.92
N CYS A 116 -20.34 -5.16 5.51
CA CYS A 116 -19.07 -5.15 4.77
C CYS A 116 -18.11 -6.28 5.16
N GLY A 117 -18.38 -7.06 6.20
CA GLY A 117 -17.54 -8.18 6.61
C GLY A 117 -16.22 -7.78 7.28
N CYS A 118 -15.92 -6.49 7.45
CA CYS A 118 -14.76 -6.07 8.23
C CYS A 118 -14.84 -6.66 9.65
N GLY A 119 -13.73 -7.24 10.11
CA GLY A 119 -13.68 -8.02 11.35
C GLY A 119 -13.86 -9.53 11.16
N ALA A 120 -14.06 -10.01 9.93
CA ALA A 120 -14.02 -11.43 9.61
C ALA A 120 -12.69 -12.07 10.03
N VAL A 121 -12.76 -13.25 10.65
CA VAL A 121 -11.58 -13.99 11.12
C VAL A 121 -11.29 -15.13 10.15
N GLN A 122 -10.12 -15.12 9.53
CA GLN A 122 -9.73 -16.23 8.64
C GLN A 122 -9.57 -17.53 9.44
N THR A 123 -10.27 -18.59 9.04
CA THR A 123 -10.29 -19.89 9.74
C THR A 123 -9.49 -21.00 9.06
N SER A 124 -9.11 -20.83 7.79
CA SER A 124 -8.25 -21.77 7.06
C SER A 124 -6.87 -21.18 6.75
N PRO A 125 -5.92 -21.98 6.23
CA PRO A 125 -4.79 -21.47 5.46
C PRO A 125 -5.25 -20.57 4.32
N PHE A 126 -4.36 -19.66 3.90
CA PHE A 126 -4.57 -18.91 2.68
C PHE A 126 -4.19 -19.79 1.49
N TYR A 127 -5.10 -19.92 0.53
CA TYR A 127 -4.89 -20.72 -0.67
C TYR A 127 -4.54 -19.82 -1.86
N ALA A 128 -3.38 -20.06 -2.49
CA ALA A 128 -2.90 -19.28 -3.62
C ALA A 128 -2.51 -20.17 -4.80
N PRO A 129 -2.73 -19.75 -6.07
CA PRO A 129 -2.12 -20.41 -7.21
C PRO A 129 -0.60 -20.30 -7.11
N ALA A 130 0.13 -21.42 -7.05
CA ALA A 130 1.58 -21.40 -6.87
C ALA A 130 2.32 -20.57 -7.93
N LYS A 131 1.78 -20.51 -9.17
CA LYS A 131 2.33 -19.71 -10.27
C LYS A 131 2.14 -18.20 -10.09
N SER A 132 1.21 -17.77 -9.24
CA SER A 132 0.98 -16.35 -8.92
C SER A 132 2.01 -15.82 -7.93
N LEU A 133 2.56 -16.69 -7.07
CA LEU A 133 3.58 -16.30 -6.10
C LEU A 133 4.92 -16.05 -6.79
N PRO A 134 5.67 -15.04 -6.33
CA PRO A 134 7.00 -14.80 -6.85
C PRO A 134 7.97 -15.96 -6.67
N ARG A 135 8.76 -16.23 -7.72
CA ARG A 135 9.92 -17.13 -7.62
C ARG A 135 11.08 -16.54 -6.83
N THR A 136 11.14 -15.20 -6.73
CA THR A 136 12.21 -14.46 -6.05
C THR A 136 11.66 -13.28 -5.25
N GLY A 137 12.45 -12.85 -4.27
CA GLY A 137 12.08 -11.82 -3.31
C GLY A 137 11.60 -12.41 -1.98
N LEU A 138 11.40 -11.55 -1.00
CA LEU A 138 11.03 -11.95 0.37
C LEU A 138 9.65 -11.45 0.79
N LEU A 139 9.01 -10.66 -0.07
CA LEU A 139 7.76 -9.96 0.21
C LEU A 139 6.91 -9.94 -1.06
N CYS A 140 5.62 -10.18 -0.89
CA CYS A 140 4.58 -9.90 -1.88
C CYS A 140 3.25 -9.62 -1.17
N ALA A 141 2.25 -9.21 -1.94
CA ALA A 141 0.91 -9.00 -1.45
C ALA A 141 -0.10 -9.43 -2.51
N SER A 142 -1.29 -9.80 -2.09
CA SER A 142 -2.50 -9.77 -2.91
C SER A 142 -3.11 -8.36 -2.82
N ASN A 143 -4.34 -8.18 -3.30
CA ASN A 143 -5.10 -6.93 -3.08
C ASN A 143 -5.29 -6.61 -1.59
N THR A 144 -5.17 -7.61 -0.72
CA THR A 144 -5.78 -7.62 0.61
C THR A 144 -4.81 -8.13 1.68
N GLU A 145 -3.95 -9.10 1.36
CA GLU A 145 -3.07 -9.78 2.30
C GLU A 145 -1.59 -9.56 1.97
N VAL A 146 -0.73 -9.59 2.99
CA VAL A 146 0.73 -9.50 2.85
C VAL A 146 1.37 -10.84 3.16
N PHE A 147 2.31 -11.25 2.30
CA PHE A 147 3.02 -12.52 2.41
C PHE A 147 4.53 -12.32 2.47
N VAL A 148 5.17 -13.15 3.27
CA VAL A 148 6.63 -13.21 3.41
C VAL A 148 7.15 -14.59 3.01
N ALA A 149 8.30 -14.61 2.35
CA ALA A 149 8.97 -15.88 2.04
C ALA A 149 9.57 -16.50 3.31
N GLU A 150 9.85 -17.80 3.27
CA GLU A 150 10.41 -18.60 4.39
C GLU A 150 11.53 -17.89 5.16
N LYS A 151 12.51 -17.37 4.42
CA LYS A 151 13.68 -16.72 5.00
C LYS A 151 13.31 -15.51 5.89
N LEU A 152 12.30 -14.73 5.50
CA LEU A 152 11.84 -13.58 6.29
C LEU A 152 10.92 -14.03 7.43
N ALA A 153 10.06 -15.04 7.20
CA ALA A 153 9.27 -15.66 8.26
C ALA A 153 10.14 -16.21 9.39
N ASP A 154 11.22 -16.92 9.06
CA ASP A 154 12.17 -17.44 10.04
C ASP A 154 12.94 -16.33 10.77
N ALA A 155 13.20 -15.21 10.09
CA ALA A 155 13.81 -14.07 10.75
C ALA A 155 12.86 -13.43 11.76
N PHE A 156 11.56 -13.36 11.47
CA PHE A 156 10.55 -12.91 12.44
C PHE A 156 10.48 -13.86 13.63
N ARG A 157 10.45 -15.18 13.40
CA ARG A 157 10.44 -16.18 14.48
C ARG A 157 11.67 -16.07 15.38
N ARG A 158 12.87 -16.00 14.79
CA ARG A 158 14.13 -15.87 15.55
C ARG A 158 14.25 -14.56 16.32
N ALA A 159 13.65 -13.50 15.81
CA ALA A 159 13.60 -12.20 16.49
C ALA A 159 12.38 -12.09 17.44
N GLU A 160 11.59 -13.16 17.58
CA GLU A 160 10.40 -13.22 18.43
C GLU A 160 9.42 -12.07 18.18
N VAL A 161 9.25 -11.67 16.91
CA VAL A 161 8.39 -10.55 16.53
C VAL A 161 6.96 -10.79 17.04
N THR A 162 6.44 -9.85 17.82
CA THR A 162 5.13 -9.95 18.48
C THR A 162 3.99 -9.36 17.66
N GLY A 163 2.74 -9.72 17.99
CA GLY A 163 1.54 -9.08 17.42
C GLY A 163 1.07 -9.64 16.07
N LEU A 164 1.69 -10.71 15.59
CA LEU A 164 1.27 -11.40 14.37
C LEU A 164 1.10 -12.91 14.58
N GLU A 165 0.32 -13.52 13.69
CA GLU A 165 0.38 -14.93 13.36
C GLU A 165 1.03 -15.08 11.98
N LEU A 166 1.95 -16.04 11.83
CA LEU A 166 2.48 -16.46 10.53
C LEU A 166 1.80 -17.76 10.10
N ARG A 167 0.84 -17.67 9.19
CA ARG A 167 0.11 -18.82 8.68
C ARG A 167 0.70 -19.27 7.34
N GLN A 168 1.06 -20.54 7.22
CA GLN A 168 1.63 -21.07 5.98
C GLN A 168 0.60 -21.01 4.84
N VAL A 169 1.04 -20.54 3.68
CA VAL A 169 0.23 -20.50 2.46
C VAL A 169 0.23 -21.89 1.83
N LEU A 170 -0.93 -22.34 1.36
CA LEU A 170 -1.08 -23.60 0.65
C LEU A 170 -1.39 -23.37 -0.83
N SER A 171 -1.04 -24.35 -1.67
CA SER A 171 -1.38 -24.31 -3.08
C SER A 171 -2.88 -24.49 -3.26
N ALA A 172 -3.51 -23.63 -4.06
CA ALA A 172 -4.96 -23.66 -4.27
C ALA A 172 -5.48 -24.95 -4.93
N ARG A 173 -4.61 -25.70 -5.63
CA ARG A 173 -4.99 -26.90 -6.37
C ARG A 173 -4.72 -28.18 -5.59
N GLU A 174 -3.51 -28.32 -5.06
CA GLU A 174 -3.04 -29.58 -4.44
C GLU A 174 -3.01 -29.49 -2.91
N HIS A 175 -3.29 -28.31 -2.33
CA HIS A 175 -3.21 -28.01 -0.90
C HIS A 175 -1.84 -28.27 -0.27
N GLU A 176 -0.79 -28.30 -1.11
CA GLU A 176 0.58 -28.46 -0.68
C GLU A 176 1.12 -27.18 -0.04
N ALA A 177 1.99 -27.37 0.96
CA ALA A 177 2.71 -26.28 1.60
C ALA A 177 3.56 -25.49 0.60
N LEU A 178 3.36 -24.18 0.54
CA LEU A 178 4.20 -23.26 -0.24
C LEU A 178 5.23 -22.59 0.68
N PRO A 179 6.39 -22.16 0.15
CA PRO A 179 7.45 -21.50 0.92
C PRO A 179 7.11 -20.01 1.19
N TRP A 180 5.86 -19.75 1.55
CA TRP A 180 5.30 -18.43 1.82
C TRP A 180 4.39 -18.49 3.05
N TRP A 181 4.41 -17.41 3.84
CA TRP A 181 3.60 -17.25 5.03
C TRP A 181 2.84 -15.93 4.94
N GLN A 182 1.55 -15.98 5.23
CA GLN A 182 0.71 -14.80 5.41
C GLN A 182 1.04 -14.15 6.75
N ILE A 183 1.18 -12.82 6.74
CA ILE A 183 1.19 -12.02 7.97
C ILE A 183 -0.27 -11.75 8.35
N ILE A 184 -0.69 -12.23 9.52
CA ILE A 184 -2.02 -11.96 10.08
C ILE A 184 -1.82 -11.16 11.39
N PRO A 185 -2.03 -9.83 11.39
CA PRO A 185 -1.97 -9.04 12.61
C PRO A 185 -3.00 -9.52 13.64
N ARG A 186 -2.61 -9.60 14.91
CA ARG A 186 -3.44 -10.05 16.04
C ARG A 186 -3.96 -8.90 16.89
N PHE A 187 -3.45 -7.69 16.64
CA PHE A 187 -3.83 -6.49 17.35
C PHE A 187 -4.32 -5.44 16.35
N THR A 188 -5.42 -4.78 16.67
CA THR A 188 -5.98 -3.69 15.88
C THR A 188 -5.88 -2.40 16.69
N MET A 189 -5.28 -1.38 16.08
CA MET A 189 -5.19 -0.03 16.61
C MET A 189 -6.58 0.58 16.81
N PRO A 190 -6.71 1.66 17.62
CA PRO A 190 -7.92 2.48 17.61
C PRO A 190 -8.13 3.15 16.23
N LYS A 191 -9.16 3.98 16.11
CA LYS A 191 -9.38 4.76 14.89
C LYS A 191 -8.24 5.77 14.69
N LEU A 192 -7.98 6.11 13.44
CA LEU A 192 -7.07 7.20 13.10
C LEU A 192 -7.58 8.52 13.67
N SER A 193 -6.63 9.34 14.13
CA SER A 193 -6.91 10.70 14.54
C SER A 193 -7.44 11.52 13.35
N PRO A 194 -8.39 12.45 13.57
CA PRO A 194 -8.80 13.43 12.56
C PRO A 194 -7.65 14.29 12.00
N ALA A 195 -6.49 14.33 12.68
CA ALA A 195 -5.29 14.99 12.19
C ALA A 195 -4.59 14.23 11.03
N THR A 196 -4.99 12.97 10.78
CA THR A 196 -4.48 12.16 9.68
C THR A 196 -4.75 12.81 8.32
N LYS A 197 -3.75 12.81 7.45
CA LYS A 197 -3.82 13.36 6.08
C LYS A 197 -3.55 12.29 5.03
N GLY A 198 -3.97 12.58 3.80
CA GLY A 198 -3.68 11.72 2.65
C GLY A 198 -4.49 10.42 2.62
N ILE A 199 -5.44 10.25 3.54
CA ILE A 199 -6.40 9.15 3.57
C ILE A 199 -7.80 9.77 3.49
N VAL A 200 -8.57 9.33 2.51
CA VAL A 200 -9.97 9.73 2.32
C VAL A 200 -10.86 8.51 2.43
N ARG A 201 -12.11 8.74 2.81
CA ARG A 201 -13.16 7.74 2.74
C ARG A 201 -14.04 8.00 1.53
N SER A 202 -14.47 6.95 0.84
CA SER A 202 -15.46 7.06 -0.24
C SER A 202 -16.70 7.81 0.22
N ASP A 203 -17.21 8.68 -0.65
CA ASP A 203 -18.45 9.43 -0.46
C ASP A 203 -19.38 9.18 -1.67
N PRO A 204 -20.53 8.52 -1.49
CA PRO A 204 -21.06 8.01 -0.22
C PRO A 204 -20.25 6.82 0.36
N PRO A 205 -20.29 6.60 1.68
CA PRO A 205 -19.56 5.50 2.32
C PRO A 205 -20.16 4.13 1.95
N PRO A 206 -19.34 3.13 1.57
CA PRO A 206 -19.83 1.79 1.21
C PRO A 206 -20.50 1.06 2.38
N CYS A 207 -19.90 1.12 3.58
CA CYS A 207 -20.49 0.62 4.81
C CYS A 207 -20.97 1.75 5.72
N THR A 208 -22.26 1.82 5.98
CA THR A 208 -22.84 2.79 6.92
C THR A 208 -22.93 2.26 8.35
N LEU A 209 -22.75 0.95 8.56
CA LEU A 209 -22.83 0.33 9.88
C LEU A 209 -21.56 0.48 10.72
N CYS A 210 -20.43 -0.08 10.27
CA CYS A 210 -19.21 -0.07 11.09
C CYS A 210 -18.25 1.08 10.75
N GLY A 211 -18.35 1.64 9.56
CA GLY A 211 -17.48 2.72 9.12
C GLY A 211 -16.05 2.29 8.74
N ARG A 212 -15.71 0.99 8.78
CA ARG A 212 -14.32 0.51 8.62
C ARG A 212 -13.82 0.50 7.20
N ASP A 213 -14.67 0.16 6.23
CA ASP A 213 -14.25 0.05 4.82
C ASP A 213 -14.34 1.38 4.06
N GLY A 214 -13.82 1.34 2.83
CA GLY A 214 -13.88 2.44 1.89
C GLY A 214 -12.82 3.49 2.12
N HIS A 215 -11.71 3.17 2.79
CA HIS A 215 -10.58 4.08 2.97
C HIS A 215 -9.57 3.93 1.82
N PHE A 216 -9.02 5.05 1.36
CA PHE A 216 -8.10 5.12 0.23
C PHE A 216 -7.03 6.18 0.46
N ASN A 217 -5.82 5.90 -0.03
CA ASN A 217 -4.84 6.96 -0.20
C ASN A 217 -5.30 7.92 -1.30
N THR A 218 -5.24 9.22 -1.02
CA THR A 218 -5.46 10.26 -2.03
C THR A 218 -4.14 10.71 -2.64
N MET A 219 -4.20 11.15 -3.90
CA MET A 219 -3.06 11.74 -4.61
C MET A 219 -2.89 13.23 -4.30
N LYS A 220 -3.91 13.85 -3.68
CA LYS A 220 -3.98 15.31 -3.44
C LYS A 220 -2.99 15.80 -2.39
N GLU A 221 -2.68 14.95 -1.41
CA GLU A 221 -1.75 15.27 -0.34
C GLU A 221 -1.03 13.99 0.13
N PRO A 222 0.20 14.09 0.65
CA PRO A 222 0.93 12.97 1.19
C PRO A 222 0.19 12.29 2.34
N GLU A 223 0.40 10.98 2.49
CA GLU A 223 -0.09 10.26 3.66
C GLU A 223 0.70 10.65 4.91
N GLU A 224 -0.03 11.08 5.95
CA GLU A 224 0.49 11.36 7.28
C GLU A 224 -0.46 10.69 8.28
N ILE A 225 -0.13 9.46 8.71
CA ILE A 225 -0.95 8.69 9.66
C ILE A 225 -0.67 9.16 11.08
N VAL A 226 -1.73 9.52 11.81
CA VAL A 226 -1.65 10.02 13.19
C VAL A 226 -2.60 9.24 14.10
N TYR A 227 -2.10 8.82 15.26
CA TYR A 227 -2.89 8.31 16.38
C TYR A 227 -2.80 9.26 17.57
N SER A 228 -3.82 9.26 18.43
CA SER A 228 -3.77 10.02 19.67
C SER A 228 -2.92 9.30 20.73
N SER A 229 -2.00 10.02 21.36
CA SER A 229 -1.24 9.55 22.53
C SER A 229 -2.12 9.25 23.75
N ALA A 230 -3.34 9.80 23.80
CA ALA A 230 -4.32 9.48 24.83
C ALA A 230 -4.95 8.08 24.66
N GLU A 231 -4.95 7.53 23.43
CA GLU A 231 -5.54 6.22 23.12
C GLU A 231 -4.48 5.14 22.87
N VAL A 232 -3.24 5.54 22.59
CA VAL A 232 -2.17 4.65 22.14
C VAL A 232 -0.91 4.84 22.98
N ASP A 233 -0.55 3.79 23.73
CA ASP A 233 0.79 3.64 24.28
C ASP A 233 1.63 2.72 23.37
N ALA A 234 2.50 3.32 22.55
CA ALA A 234 3.36 2.58 21.64
C ALA A 234 4.31 1.59 22.33
N ALA A 235 4.68 1.84 23.59
CA ALA A 235 5.56 0.94 24.33
C ALA A 235 4.85 -0.36 24.72
N ALA A 236 3.55 -0.27 25.04
CA ALA A 236 2.72 -1.41 25.41
C ALA A 236 2.23 -2.25 24.22
N LEU A 237 2.24 -1.68 23.01
CA LEU A 237 1.79 -2.36 21.81
C LEU A 237 2.84 -3.34 21.23
N PRO A 238 2.41 -4.38 20.50
CA PRO A 238 3.33 -5.38 19.93
C PRO A 238 4.03 -4.87 18.67
N ASP A 239 5.02 -5.60 18.18
CA ASP A 239 5.85 -5.19 17.04
C ASP A 239 5.08 -4.99 15.73
N ILE A 240 4.01 -5.78 15.51
CA ILE A 240 3.12 -5.65 14.34
C ILE A 240 1.68 -5.47 14.82
N VAL A 241 0.99 -4.49 14.22
CA VAL A 241 -0.42 -4.17 14.45
C VAL A 241 -1.12 -3.88 13.13
N ALA A 242 -2.45 -3.86 13.15
CA ALA A 242 -3.30 -3.46 12.03
C ALA A 242 -4.01 -2.14 12.34
N THR A 243 -4.25 -1.31 11.32
CA THR A 243 -5.16 -0.14 11.45
C THR A 243 -6.60 -0.59 11.74
N TRP A 244 -7.41 0.29 12.34
CA TRP A 244 -8.85 0.03 12.45
C TRP A 244 -9.53 0.11 11.07
N GLU A 245 -9.12 1.11 10.29
CA GLU A 245 -9.55 1.43 8.93
C GLU A 245 -9.12 0.32 7.99
N CYS A 246 -10.08 -0.17 7.22
CA CYS A 246 -9.87 -1.11 6.14
C CYS A 246 -9.80 -0.34 4.81
N PHE A 247 -8.69 -0.53 4.11
CA PHE A 247 -8.42 0.08 2.81
C PHE A 247 -9.05 -0.76 1.71
N SER A 248 -9.58 -0.08 0.68
CA SER A 248 -10.46 -0.63 -0.37
C SER A 248 -11.94 -0.76 0.06
N VAL A 249 -12.79 -1.22 -0.87
CA VAL A 249 -14.22 -1.49 -0.62
C VAL A 249 -14.42 -2.99 -0.43
N SER A 250 -15.09 -3.38 0.65
CA SER A 250 -15.54 -4.75 0.80
C SER A 250 -16.72 -5.05 -0.13
N ARG A 251 -16.72 -6.25 -0.71
CA ARG A 251 -17.84 -6.80 -1.46
C ARG A 251 -18.12 -8.20 -0.91
N ILE A 252 -19.18 -8.35 -0.13
CA ILE A 252 -19.65 -9.68 0.28
C ILE A 252 -20.67 -10.18 -0.74
N ASP A 253 -20.36 -11.28 -1.40
CA ASP A 253 -21.31 -12.04 -2.19
C ASP A 253 -21.93 -13.12 -1.29
N ARG A 254 -23.25 -13.00 -1.05
CA ARG A 254 -24.00 -13.91 -0.18
C ARG A 254 -24.47 -15.18 -0.91
N GLU A 255 -24.46 -15.17 -2.23
CA GLU A 255 -24.85 -16.33 -3.04
C GLU A 255 -23.65 -17.22 -3.32
N ASP A 256 -22.52 -16.61 -3.69
CA ASP A 256 -21.25 -17.31 -3.88
C ASP A 256 -20.11 -16.59 -3.15
N PHE A 257 -19.83 -17.05 -1.94
CA PHE A 257 -18.82 -16.44 -1.09
C PHE A 257 -17.43 -16.40 -1.74
N ARG A 258 -17.15 -17.25 -2.74
CA ARG A 258 -15.88 -17.23 -3.50
C ARG A 258 -15.67 -15.93 -4.28
N ASN A 259 -16.74 -15.20 -4.58
CA ASN A 259 -16.68 -13.88 -5.22
C ASN A 259 -16.47 -12.75 -4.21
N SER A 260 -16.47 -13.05 -2.91
CA SER A 260 -16.31 -12.03 -1.87
C SER A 260 -14.89 -11.49 -1.83
N ARG A 261 -14.78 -10.20 -1.49
CA ARG A 261 -13.53 -9.48 -1.25
C ARG A 261 -13.71 -8.62 -0.01
N PHE A 262 -12.70 -8.60 0.85
CA PHE A 262 -12.72 -7.78 2.06
C PHE A 262 -11.80 -6.58 1.87
N ALA A 263 -12.23 -5.38 2.27
CA ALA A 263 -11.29 -4.32 2.57
C ALA A 263 -10.41 -4.78 3.75
N GLN A 264 -9.12 -4.48 3.71
CA GLN A 264 -8.17 -4.98 4.71
C GLN A 264 -7.45 -3.83 5.42
N PRO A 265 -7.13 -3.99 6.70
CA PRO A 265 -6.38 -2.99 7.42
C PRO A 265 -4.95 -2.89 6.90
N ALA A 266 -4.36 -1.71 7.01
CA ALA A 266 -2.94 -1.55 6.75
C ALA A 266 -2.13 -2.18 7.89
N ILE A 267 -0.98 -2.78 7.54
CA ILE A 267 -0.05 -3.34 8.51
C ILE A 267 0.89 -2.22 8.97
N LEU A 268 0.98 -2.04 10.29
CA LEU A 268 1.96 -1.17 10.91
C LEU A 268 2.99 -2.02 11.64
N LEU A 269 4.26 -1.62 11.57
CA LEU A 269 5.36 -2.33 12.21
C LEU A 269 6.29 -1.39 12.97
N LYS A 270 6.87 -1.84 14.07
CA LYS A 270 7.90 -1.10 14.81
C LYS A 270 9.22 -1.01 14.03
N PRO A 271 10.08 -0.01 14.31
CA PRO A 271 11.42 0.07 13.73
C PRO A 271 12.27 -1.20 13.88
N SER A 272 12.09 -1.97 14.96
CA SER A 272 12.75 -3.27 15.18
C SER A 272 12.50 -4.26 14.02
N VAL A 273 11.26 -4.34 13.54
CA VAL A 273 10.88 -5.17 12.38
C VAL A 273 11.45 -4.59 11.10
N PHE A 274 11.44 -3.27 10.94
CA PHE A 274 12.05 -2.60 9.80
C PHE A 274 13.56 -2.91 9.69
N ASP A 275 14.27 -3.00 10.81
CA ASP A 275 15.68 -3.38 10.82
C ASP A 275 15.91 -4.81 10.29
N ILE A 276 14.97 -5.74 10.54
CA ILE A 276 15.00 -7.08 9.91
C ILE A 276 14.89 -6.95 8.39
N PHE A 277 13.98 -6.11 7.89
CA PHE A 277 13.80 -5.89 6.45
C PHE A 277 15.09 -5.33 5.82
N ARG A 278 15.72 -4.35 6.48
CA ARG A 278 16.97 -3.75 6.00
C ARG A 278 18.12 -4.75 6.01
N LYS A 279 18.29 -5.51 7.11
CA LYS A 279 19.31 -6.56 7.23
C LYS A 279 19.19 -7.62 6.14
N LEU A 280 17.96 -8.01 5.80
CA LEU A 280 17.68 -9.00 4.76
C LEU A 280 17.57 -8.40 3.34
N LYS A 281 17.75 -7.07 3.21
CA LYS A 281 17.62 -6.34 1.94
C LYS A 281 16.29 -6.63 1.24
N VAL A 282 15.20 -6.64 2.01
CA VAL A 282 13.85 -6.85 1.50
C VAL A 282 13.52 -5.75 0.51
N LYS A 283 13.28 -6.15 -0.75
CA LYS A 283 12.86 -5.23 -1.83
C LYS A 283 11.34 -5.09 -1.83
N HIS A 284 10.85 -4.01 -2.45
CA HIS A 284 9.41 -3.72 -2.61
C HIS A 284 8.67 -3.43 -1.30
N ALA A 285 9.36 -3.31 -0.17
CA ALA A 285 8.77 -2.76 1.05
C ALA A 285 8.89 -1.24 1.03
N ARG A 286 7.77 -0.54 0.90
CA ARG A 286 7.67 0.90 1.13
C ARG A 286 7.14 1.14 2.53
N LEU A 287 7.85 1.99 3.26
CA LEU A 287 7.55 2.31 4.66
C LEU A 287 7.26 3.80 4.77
N ALA A 288 6.17 4.14 5.46
CA ALA A 288 5.81 5.52 5.78
C ALA A 288 5.67 5.69 7.31
N PRO A 289 6.08 6.83 7.88
CA PRO A 289 5.91 7.12 9.30
C PRO A 289 4.46 7.02 9.80
N VAL A 290 4.31 6.58 11.04
CA VAL A 290 3.08 6.70 11.83
C VAL A 290 3.40 7.51 13.08
N GLN A 291 2.65 8.58 13.29
CA GLN A 291 2.79 9.48 14.43
C GLN A 291 1.85 9.07 15.55
N ILE A 292 2.29 9.34 16.78
CA ILE A 292 1.47 9.25 17.99
C ILE A 292 1.64 10.59 18.70
N GLU A 293 0.58 11.38 18.73
CA GLU A 293 0.57 12.77 19.22
C GLU A 293 -0.51 12.98 20.29
#